data_AF-A0A969NL29-F1
#
_entry.id   AF-A0A969NL29-F1
#
_cell.length_a   1.000
_cell.length_b   1.000
_cell.length_c   1.000
_cell.angle_alpha   90.00
_cell.angle_beta   90.00
_cell.angle_gamma   90.00
#
_symmetry.space_group_name_H-M   'P 1'
#
loop_
_entity.id
_entity.type
_entity.pdbx_description
1 polymer ?
#
loop_
_entity_poly.entity_id
_entity_poly.type
_entity_poly.pdbx_seq_one_letter_code
_entity_poly.pdbx_strand_id
1 'polypeptide(L)'
;RTAKQASSVEELSSILEEISSSIMQNTHNAKETENIANKALDSITKSNQSVEGTIAAMKDITDKAMLIIEIARQTDILAINAAIEAARAGHMGRGFAVVASEIRKLAERTKEASNQIDRITKDGIEISNQSGDLLRSTVEQMAKTSELVKQVTVASIEQNAGVDQINLSSNELNQISQENASTAEETATRSEELTAQANEMYRLVSDFKINK
;
A
#
# COMPACT_ATOMS: atom_id res chain seq x y z
N ARG A 1 13.09 -49.53 -6.20
CA ARG A 1 12.12 -48.55 -6.77
C ARG A 1 11.27 -47.94 -5.65
N THR A 2 10.66 -48.76 -4.80
CA THR A 2 9.90 -48.38 -3.60
C THR A 2 10.66 -47.47 -2.62
N ALA A 3 11.92 -47.75 -2.31
CA ALA A 3 12.74 -46.83 -1.48
C ALA A 3 12.90 -45.42 -2.08
N LYS A 4 12.90 -45.32 -3.42
CA LYS A 4 13.02 -44.03 -4.14
C LYS A 4 11.69 -43.27 -4.14
N GLN A 5 10.56 -43.98 -4.20
CA GLN A 5 9.22 -43.39 -4.06
C GLN A 5 8.96 -42.89 -2.65
N ALA A 6 9.31 -43.67 -1.62
CA ALA A 6 9.18 -43.24 -0.22
C ALA A 6 10.00 -41.98 0.09
N SER A 7 11.26 -41.94 -0.35
CA SER A 7 12.13 -40.75 -0.21
C SER A 7 11.57 -39.52 -0.95
N SER A 8 10.94 -39.71 -2.11
CA SER A 8 10.31 -38.59 -2.85
C SER A 8 9.09 -38.02 -2.11
N VAL A 9 8.36 -38.87 -1.39
CA VAL A 9 7.20 -38.46 -0.58
C VAL A 9 7.64 -37.72 0.68
N GLU A 10 8.71 -38.16 1.35
CA GLU A 10 9.31 -37.42 2.47
C GLU A 10 9.79 -36.02 2.06
N GLU A 11 10.48 -35.91 0.92
CA GLU A 11 10.92 -34.63 0.37
C GLU A 11 9.72 -33.72 0.02
N LEU A 12 8.67 -34.29 -0.58
CA LEU A 12 7.43 -33.57 -0.86
C LEU A 12 6.79 -33.02 0.42
N SER A 13 6.70 -33.82 1.48
CA SER A 13 6.14 -33.39 2.76
C SER A 13 6.90 -32.22 3.38
N SER A 14 8.24 -32.25 3.33
CA SER A 14 9.08 -31.13 3.78
C SER A 14 8.81 -29.85 2.99
N ILE A 15 8.64 -29.95 1.66
CA ILE A 15 8.33 -28.80 0.80
C ILE A 15 6.93 -28.26 1.13
N LEU A 16 5.96 -29.13 1.41
CA LEU A 16 4.60 -28.72 1.76
C LEU A 16 4.54 -28.00 3.12
N GLU A 17 5.35 -28.39 4.10
CA GLU A 17 5.48 -27.65 5.36
C GLU A 17 6.06 -26.24 5.13
N GLU A 18 7.10 -26.11 4.31
CA GLU A 18 7.68 -24.81 3.97
C GLU A 18 6.71 -23.91 3.20
N ILE A 19 5.96 -24.48 2.25
CA ILE A 19 4.90 -23.77 1.52
C ILE A 19 3.79 -23.34 2.48
N SER A 20 3.33 -24.21 3.38
CA SER A 20 2.29 -23.87 4.35
C SER A 20 2.72 -22.72 5.27
N SER A 21 3.96 -22.76 5.76
CA SER A 21 4.58 -21.67 6.53
C SER A 21 4.60 -20.35 5.74
N SER A 22 5.01 -20.41 4.47
CA SER A 22 5.05 -19.24 3.58
C SER A 22 3.65 -18.65 3.33
N ILE A 23 2.63 -19.49 3.17
CA ILE A 23 1.23 -19.06 3.00
C ILE A 23 0.71 -18.38 4.28
N MET A 24 1.02 -18.94 5.45
CA MET A 24 0.67 -18.34 6.74
C MET A 24 1.33 -16.98 6.92
N GLN A 25 2.61 -16.85 6.54
CA GLN A 25 3.33 -15.58 6.56
C GLN A 25 2.70 -14.57 5.58
N ASN A 26 2.35 -14.98 4.36
CA ASN A 26 1.66 -14.11 3.39
C ASN A 26 0.31 -13.61 3.92
N THR A 27 -0.46 -14.49 4.57
CA THR A 27 -1.73 -14.13 5.21
C THR A 27 -1.53 -13.09 6.32
N HIS A 28 -0.49 -13.26 7.13
CA HIS A 28 -0.14 -12.30 8.17
C HIS A 28 0.29 -10.94 7.59
N ASN A 29 1.19 -10.96 6.61
CA ASN A 29 1.66 -9.75 5.91
C ASN A 29 0.51 -9.00 5.24
N ALA A 30 -0.45 -9.71 4.66
CA ALA A 30 -1.65 -9.12 4.08
C ALA A 30 -2.47 -8.38 5.15
N LYS A 31 -2.77 -9.02 6.29
CA LYS A 31 -3.49 -8.38 7.40
C LYS A 31 -2.76 -7.16 7.97
N GLU A 32 -1.44 -7.22 8.10
CA GLU A 32 -0.65 -6.06 8.52
C GLU A 32 -0.72 -4.92 7.50
N THR A 33 -0.61 -5.25 6.21
CA THR A 33 -0.72 -4.26 5.11
C THR A 33 -2.09 -3.58 5.11
N GLU A 34 -3.18 -4.32 5.35
CA GLU A 34 -4.52 -3.76 5.49
C GLU A 34 -4.61 -2.77 6.66
N ASN A 35 -4.04 -3.13 7.81
CA ASN A 35 -4.00 -2.24 8.97
C ASN A 35 -3.19 -0.96 8.70
N ILE A 36 -2.06 -1.07 8.01
CA ILE A 36 -1.24 0.08 7.61
C ILE A 36 -2.01 0.98 6.64
N ALA A 37 -2.69 0.40 5.64
CA ALA A 37 -3.52 1.16 4.70
C ALA A 37 -4.64 1.93 5.42
N ASN A 38 -5.31 1.30 6.39
CA ASN A 38 -6.34 1.96 7.19
C ASN A 38 -5.79 3.12 8.03
N LYS A 39 -4.61 2.96 8.65
CA LYS A 39 -3.94 4.06 9.37
C LYS A 39 -3.50 5.20 8.44
N ALA A 40 -3.05 4.87 7.23
CA ALA A 40 -2.70 5.85 6.22
C ALA A 40 -3.95 6.66 5.79
N LEU A 41 -5.09 6.01 5.59
CA LEU A 41 -6.36 6.67 5.27
C LEU A 41 -6.81 7.66 6.36
N ASP A 42 -6.69 7.29 7.64
CA ASP A 42 -6.98 8.21 8.76
C ASP A 42 -6.03 9.42 8.75
N SER A 43 -4.73 9.19 8.50
CA SER A 43 -3.72 10.25 8.41
C SER A 43 -3.95 11.20 7.23
N ILE A 44 -4.38 10.66 6.09
CA ILE A 44 -4.75 11.45 4.90
C ILE A 44 -6.00 12.28 5.18
N THR A 45 -6.99 11.72 5.87
CA THR A 45 -8.22 12.45 6.25
C THR A 45 -7.89 13.67 7.11
N LYS A 46 -7.03 13.50 8.12
CA LYS A 46 -6.55 14.60 8.97
C LYS A 46 -5.71 15.63 8.20
N SER A 47 -4.88 15.16 7.26
CA SER A 47 -4.12 16.04 6.36
C SER A 47 -5.06 16.87 5.49
N ASN A 48 -6.12 16.28 4.95
CA ASN A 48 -7.09 16.98 4.11
C ASN A 48 -7.84 18.07 4.90
N GLN A 49 -8.25 17.78 6.14
CA GLN A 49 -8.83 18.79 7.03
C GLN A 49 -7.87 19.95 7.31
N SER A 50 -6.57 19.66 7.46
CA SER A 50 -5.55 20.69 7.68
C SER A 50 -5.33 21.56 6.44
N VAL A 51 -5.38 20.96 5.24
CA VAL A 51 -5.34 21.68 3.95
C VAL A 51 -6.56 22.59 3.80
N GLU A 52 -7.76 22.09 4.10
CA GLU A 52 -8.99 22.90 4.08
C GLU A 52 -8.91 24.08 5.06
N GLY A 53 -8.40 23.85 6.27
CA GLY A 53 -8.15 24.92 7.25
C GLY A 53 -7.14 25.96 6.75
N THR A 54 -6.10 25.52 6.06
CA THR A 54 -5.10 26.42 5.45
C THR A 54 -5.73 27.28 4.35
N ILE A 55 -6.56 26.69 3.49
CA ILE A 55 -7.29 27.43 2.45
C ILE A 55 -8.22 28.48 3.08
N ALA A 56 -8.93 28.12 4.16
CA ALA A 56 -9.80 29.06 4.87
C ALA A 56 -9.01 30.23 5.48
N ALA A 57 -7.88 29.95 6.12
CA ALA A 57 -7.01 30.99 6.68
C ALA A 57 -6.43 31.91 5.59
N MET A 58 -6.01 31.34 4.46
CA MET A 58 -5.54 32.11 3.31
C MET A 58 -6.65 33.02 2.76
N LYS A 59 -7.89 32.53 2.64
CA LYS A 59 -9.02 33.38 2.21
C LYS A 59 -9.24 34.56 3.16
N ASP A 60 -9.20 34.35 4.47
CA ASP A 60 -9.31 35.46 5.44
C ASP A 60 -8.16 36.46 5.28
N ILE A 61 -6.92 36.00 5.05
CA ILE A 61 -5.78 36.87 4.77
C ILE A 61 -6.03 37.72 3.51
N THR A 62 -6.55 37.13 2.43
CA THR A 62 -6.93 37.86 1.21
C THR A 62 -7.97 38.94 1.51
N ASP A 63 -9.00 38.63 2.27
CA ASP A 63 -10.05 39.59 2.65
C ASP A 63 -9.49 40.73 3.49
N LYS A 64 -8.58 40.45 4.44
CA LYS A 64 -7.89 41.49 5.21
C LYS A 64 -6.97 42.35 4.33
N ALA A 65 -6.24 41.74 3.39
CA ALA A 65 -5.39 42.49 2.46
C ALA A 65 -6.22 43.45 1.59
N MET A 66 -7.39 43.02 1.12
CA MET A 66 -8.33 43.86 0.38
C MET A 66 -8.84 45.05 1.20
N LEU A 67 -9.16 44.84 2.48
CA LEU A 67 -9.53 45.92 3.40
C LEU A 67 -8.38 46.92 3.58
N ILE A 68 -7.13 46.45 3.69
CA ILE A 68 -5.95 47.33 3.82
C ILE A 68 -5.74 48.15 2.54
N ILE A 69 -5.97 47.57 1.36
CA ILE A 69 -5.94 48.31 0.08
C ILE A 69 -6.97 49.44 0.08
N GLU A 70 -8.17 49.20 0.61
CA GLU A 70 -9.20 50.24 0.73
C GLU A 70 -8.79 51.35 1.70
N ILE A 71 -8.24 51.01 2.87
CA ILE A 71 -7.72 51.97 3.85
C ILE A 71 -6.59 52.82 3.25
N ALA A 72 -5.66 52.19 2.53
CA ALA A 72 -4.58 52.88 1.83
C ALA A 72 -5.13 53.88 0.80
N ARG A 73 -6.15 53.48 0.03
CA ARG A 73 -6.83 54.37 -0.94
C ARG A 73 -7.49 55.56 -0.25
N GLN A 74 -8.19 55.35 0.87
CA GLN A 74 -8.80 56.44 1.64
C GLN A 74 -7.74 57.39 2.21
N THR A 75 -6.62 56.85 2.69
CA THR A 75 -5.48 57.60 3.21
C THR A 75 -4.83 58.46 2.12
N ASP A 76 -4.68 57.93 0.91
CA ASP A 76 -4.17 58.68 -0.25
C ASP A 76 -5.10 59.85 -0.62
N ILE A 77 -6.41 59.62 -0.63
CA ILE A 77 -7.40 60.69 -0.88
C ILE A 77 -7.31 61.79 0.20
N LEU A 78 -7.18 61.40 1.48
CA LEU A 78 -6.98 62.34 2.58
C LEU A 78 -5.68 63.14 2.42
N ALA A 79 -4.59 62.50 2.00
CA ALA A 79 -3.31 63.14 1.73
C ALA A 79 -3.40 64.14 0.57
N ILE A 80 -4.12 63.80 -0.50
CA ILE A 80 -4.38 64.71 -1.63
C ILE A 80 -5.15 65.95 -1.15
N ASN A 81 -6.20 65.76 -0.35
CA ASN A 81 -6.97 66.88 0.21
C ASN A 81 -6.10 67.78 1.10
N ALA A 82 -5.26 67.19 1.95
CA ALA A 82 -4.31 67.93 2.78
C ALA A 82 -3.27 68.71 1.94
N ALA A 83 -2.78 68.14 0.85
CA ALA A 83 -1.87 68.81 -0.08
C ALA A 83 -2.53 70.01 -0.77
N ILE A 84 -3.80 69.89 -1.17
CA ILE A 84 -4.60 70.98 -1.76
C ILE A 84 -4.77 72.12 -0.76
N GLU A 85 -5.15 71.82 0.49
CA GLU A 85 -5.35 72.85 1.52
C GLU A 85 -4.03 73.51 1.93
N ALA A 86 -2.93 72.75 1.98
CA ALA A 86 -1.59 73.27 2.20
C ALA A 86 -1.15 74.25 1.07
N ALA A 87 -1.46 73.92 -0.19
CA ALA A 87 -1.21 74.84 -1.31
C ALA A 87 -2.06 76.12 -1.20
N ARG A 88 -3.31 75.99 -0.72
CA ARG A 88 -4.23 77.12 -0.50
C ARG A 88 -3.76 78.07 0.61
N ALA A 89 -3.13 77.54 1.65
CA ALA A 89 -2.54 78.31 2.76
C ALA A 89 -1.20 79.01 2.40
N GLY A 90 -0.68 78.82 1.18
CA GLY A 90 0.51 79.50 0.68
C GLY A 90 1.76 79.26 1.54
N HIS A 91 2.42 80.34 1.98
CA HIS A 91 3.67 80.24 2.76
C HIS A 91 3.53 79.49 4.09
N MET A 92 2.36 79.58 4.74
CA MET A 92 2.10 78.92 6.04
C MET A 92 1.86 77.41 5.89
N GLY A 93 1.48 76.95 4.71
CA GLY A 93 1.17 75.55 4.42
C GLY A 93 2.37 74.69 4.02
N ARG A 94 3.57 75.26 3.87
CA ARG A 94 4.74 74.52 3.34
C ARG A 94 5.13 73.29 4.16
N GLY A 95 5.04 73.36 5.50
CA GLY A 95 5.28 72.20 6.36
C GLY A 95 4.21 71.11 6.18
N PHE A 96 2.95 71.49 6.06
CA PHE A 96 1.83 70.58 5.83
C PHE A 96 1.90 69.90 4.46
N ALA A 97 2.38 70.59 3.42
CA ALA A 97 2.56 70.01 2.09
C ALA A 97 3.57 68.85 2.09
N VAL A 98 4.67 68.97 2.85
CA VAL A 98 5.67 67.89 2.99
C VAL A 98 5.08 66.69 3.70
N VAL A 99 4.35 66.92 4.81
CA VAL A 99 3.67 65.84 5.55
C VAL A 99 2.65 65.12 4.65
N ALA A 100 1.84 65.87 3.89
CA ALA A 100 0.87 65.29 2.96
C ALA A 100 1.54 64.43 1.88
N SER A 101 2.68 64.88 1.33
CA SER A 101 3.45 64.06 0.38
C SER A 101 3.99 62.78 1.00
N GLU A 102 4.40 62.80 2.28
CA GLU A 102 4.93 61.62 2.96
C GLU A 102 3.82 60.61 3.29
N ILE A 103 2.65 61.10 3.72
CA ILE A 103 1.45 60.26 3.93
C ILE A 103 1.05 59.57 2.61
N ARG A 104 1.06 60.29 1.49
CA ARG A 104 0.77 59.72 0.18
C ARG A 104 1.75 58.62 -0.22
N LYS A 105 3.05 58.84 -0.05
CA LYS A 105 4.08 57.80 -0.29
C LYS A 105 3.86 56.57 0.60
N LEU A 106 3.48 56.78 1.85
CA LEU A 106 3.19 55.69 2.77
C LEU A 106 1.96 54.88 2.32
N ALA A 107 0.88 55.56 1.90
CA ALA A 107 -0.32 54.92 1.37
C ALA A 107 -0.02 54.08 0.11
N GLU A 108 0.79 54.60 -0.81
CA GLU A 108 1.22 53.88 -2.01
C GLU A 108 2.02 52.61 -1.66
N ARG A 109 3.00 52.73 -0.75
CA ARG A 109 3.77 51.58 -0.25
C ARG A 109 2.91 50.54 0.45
N THR A 110 1.92 50.95 1.24
CA THR A 110 0.97 50.04 1.90
C THR A 110 0.14 49.27 0.89
N LYS A 111 -0.32 49.94 -0.18
CA LYS A 111 -1.07 49.30 -1.27
C LYS A 111 -0.21 48.27 -2.00
N GLU A 112 1.03 48.60 -2.33
CA GLU A 112 1.96 47.67 -2.98
C GLU A 112 2.20 46.41 -2.14
N ALA A 113 2.48 46.57 -0.84
CA ALA A 113 2.68 45.45 0.08
C ALA A 113 1.42 44.57 0.18
N SER A 114 0.23 45.18 0.26
CA SER A 114 -1.03 44.45 0.34
C SER A 114 -1.35 43.68 -0.94
N ASN A 115 -1.03 44.24 -2.12
CA ASN A 115 -1.14 43.53 -3.38
C ASN A 115 -0.19 42.33 -3.47
N GLN A 116 1.01 42.43 -2.90
CA GLN A 116 1.94 41.30 -2.84
C GLN A 116 1.41 40.19 -1.93
N ILE A 117 0.80 40.54 -0.80
CA ILE A 117 0.12 39.58 0.08
C ILE A 117 -1.00 38.87 -0.68
N ASP A 118 -1.90 39.62 -1.33
CA ASP A 118 -3.00 39.05 -2.13
C ASP A 118 -2.50 38.05 -3.18
N ARG A 119 -1.42 38.37 -3.89
CA ARG A 119 -0.82 37.46 -4.87
C ARG A 119 -0.29 36.18 -4.22
N ILE A 120 0.55 36.29 -3.18
CA ILE A 120 1.16 35.14 -2.50
C ILE A 120 0.07 34.23 -1.89
N THR A 121 -0.97 34.83 -1.33
CA THR A 121 -2.08 34.12 -0.72
C THR A 121 -2.90 33.37 -1.78
N LYS A 122 -3.14 33.96 -2.95
CA LYS A 122 -3.80 33.27 -4.09
C LYS A 122 -2.98 32.09 -4.60
N ASP A 123 -1.67 32.27 -4.79
CA ASP A 123 -0.77 31.20 -5.18
C ASP A 123 -0.79 30.07 -4.11
N GLY A 124 -0.80 30.43 -2.83
CA GLY A 124 -0.92 29.48 -1.72
C GLY A 124 -2.23 28.68 -1.71
N ILE A 125 -3.35 29.31 -2.08
CA ILE A 125 -4.64 28.62 -2.24
C ILE A 125 -4.56 27.61 -3.40
N GLU A 126 -3.96 27.97 -4.52
CA GLU A 126 -3.80 27.08 -5.68
C GLU A 126 -2.97 25.83 -5.31
N ILE A 127 -1.81 26.03 -4.68
CA ILE A 127 -0.95 24.92 -4.22
C ILE A 127 -1.67 24.02 -3.22
N SER A 128 -2.45 24.61 -2.31
CA SER A 128 -3.23 23.87 -1.32
C SER A 128 -4.32 23.03 -1.97
N ASN A 129 -5.03 23.56 -2.98
CA ASN A 129 -6.01 22.79 -3.75
C ASN A 129 -5.36 21.62 -4.49
N GLN A 130 -4.22 21.84 -5.16
CA GLN A 130 -3.47 20.77 -5.82
C GLN A 130 -3.04 19.68 -4.83
N SER A 131 -2.63 20.06 -3.62
CA SER A 131 -2.32 19.13 -2.54
C SER A 131 -3.54 18.31 -2.12
N GLY A 132 -4.71 18.95 -2.00
CA GLY A 132 -5.98 18.27 -1.74
C GLY A 132 -6.36 17.25 -2.82
N ASP A 133 -6.14 17.58 -4.09
CA ASP A 133 -6.38 16.67 -5.22
C ASP A 133 -5.47 15.42 -5.17
N LEU A 134 -4.19 15.61 -4.85
CA LEU A 134 -3.24 14.51 -4.69
C LEU A 134 -3.61 13.61 -3.50
N LEU A 135 -4.04 14.20 -2.38
CA LEU A 135 -4.52 13.45 -1.22
C LEU A 135 -5.74 12.61 -1.57
N ARG A 136 -6.70 13.18 -2.32
CA ARG A 136 -7.88 12.45 -2.80
C ARG A 136 -7.53 11.28 -3.71
N SER A 137 -6.61 11.47 -4.66
CA SER A 137 -6.11 10.36 -5.49
C SER A 137 -5.42 9.29 -4.64
N THR A 138 -4.70 9.69 -3.61
CA THR A 138 -4.05 8.74 -2.68
C THR A 138 -5.08 7.91 -1.91
N VAL A 139 -6.21 8.50 -1.49
CA VAL A 139 -7.33 7.75 -0.87
C VAL A 139 -7.86 6.66 -1.81
N GLU A 140 -8.10 6.98 -3.07
CA GLU A 140 -8.57 6.01 -4.08
C GLU A 140 -7.56 4.87 -4.29
N GLN A 141 -6.26 5.21 -4.37
CA GLN A 141 -5.20 4.22 -4.49
C GLN A 141 -5.12 3.31 -3.25
N MET A 142 -5.25 3.87 -2.04
CA MET A 142 -5.27 3.08 -0.81
C MET A 142 -6.48 2.16 -0.70
N ALA A 143 -7.65 2.60 -1.16
CA ALA A 143 -8.83 1.74 -1.24
C ALA A 143 -8.59 0.55 -2.18
N LYS A 144 -7.96 0.78 -3.33
CA LYS A 144 -7.57 -0.29 -4.26
C LYS A 144 -6.53 -1.24 -3.65
N THR A 145 -5.56 -0.71 -2.91
CA THR A 145 -4.58 -1.53 -2.18
C THR A 145 -5.26 -2.43 -1.15
N SER A 146 -6.21 -1.90 -0.37
CA SER A 146 -6.97 -2.69 0.60
C SER A 146 -7.75 -3.84 -0.07
N GLU A 147 -8.38 -3.58 -1.22
CA GLU A 147 -9.08 -4.62 -1.98
C GLU A 147 -8.12 -5.70 -2.50
N LEU A 148 -6.96 -5.32 -3.05
CA LEU A 148 -5.96 -6.29 -3.51
C LEU A 148 -5.41 -7.15 -2.35
N VAL A 149 -5.16 -6.54 -1.20
CA VAL A 149 -4.68 -7.24 0.01
C VAL A 149 -5.73 -8.22 0.53
N LYS A 150 -7.02 -7.87 0.46
CA LYS A 150 -8.11 -8.78 0.78
C LYS A 150 -8.14 -9.99 -0.17
N GLN A 151 -7.92 -9.76 -1.47
CA GLN A 151 -7.80 -10.85 -2.45
C GLN A 151 -6.61 -11.76 -2.17
N VAL A 152 -5.44 -11.21 -1.79
CA VAL A 152 -4.29 -12.01 -1.35
C VAL A 152 -4.62 -12.85 -0.13
N THR A 153 -5.36 -12.30 0.83
CA THR A 153 -5.80 -13.03 2.03
C THR A 153 -6.70 -14.21 1.68
N VAL A 154 -7.70 -14.00 0.81
CA VAL A 154 -8.60 -15.07 0.34
C VAL A 154 -7.83 -16.14 -0.43
N ALA A 155 -6.99 -15.74 -1.39
CA ALA A 155 -6.16 -16.65 -2.16
C ALA A 155 -5.20 -17.46 -1.27
N SER A 156 -4.64 -16.84 -0.22
CA SER A 156 -3.76 -17.54 0.73
C SER A 156 -4.52 -18.60 1.53
N ILE A 157 -5.75 -18.31 1.95
CA ILE A 157 -6.61 -19.29 2.65
C ILE A 157 -6.94 -20.47 1.72
N GLU A 158 -7.27 -20.19 0.45
CA GLU A 158 -7.51 -21.24 -0.55
C GLU A 158 -6.26 -22.08 -0.85
N GLN A 159 -5.10 -21.44 -0.96
CA GLN A 159 -3.82 -22.13 -1.12
C GLN A 159 -3.51 -23.04 0.07
N ASN A 160 -3.78 -22.59 1.30
CA ASN A 160 -3.56 -23.39 2.50
C ASN A 160 -4.44 -24.66 2.48
N ALA A 161 -5.73 -24.53 2.15
CA ALA A 161 -6.62 -25.67 1.97
C ALA A 161 -6.15 -26.61 0.84
N GLY A 162 -5.60 -26.07 -0.24
CA GLY A 162 -5.00 -26.85 -1.32
C GLY A 162 -3.77 -27.64 -0.86
N VAL A 163 -2.91 -27.04 -0.04
CA VAL A 163 -1.73 -27.70 0.54
C VAL A 163 -2.15 -28.85 1.48
N ASP A 164 -3.17 -28.64 2.31
CA ASP A 164 -3.72 -29.70 3.16
C ASP A 164 -4.22 -30.89 2.34
N GLN A 165 -4.91 -30.63 1.23
CA GLN A 165 -5.38 -31.68 0.31
C GLN A 165 -4.22 -32.44 -0.36
N ILE A 166 -3.15 -31.74 -0.74
CA ILE A 166 -1.94 -32.37 -1.29
C ILE A 166 -1.27 -33.23 -0.22
N ASN A 167 -1.19 -32.75 1.01
CA ASN A 167 -0.61 -33.50 2.13
C ASN A 167 -1.39 -34.81 2.40
N LEU A 168 -2.72 -34.75 2.42
CA LEU A 168 -3.57 -35.95 2.51
C LEU A 168 -3.29 -36.94 1.37
N SER A 169 -3.22 -36.46 0.13
CA SER A 169 -2.95 -37.29 -1.05
C SER A 169 -1.53 -37.89 -1.02
N SER A 170 -0.56 -37.16 -0.47
CA SER A 170 0.82 -37.62 -0.29
C SER A 170 0.91 -38.76 0.72
N ASN A 171 0.17 -38.66 1.82
CA ASN A 171 0.09 -39.74 2.82
C ASN A 171 -0.55 -41.00 2.24
N GLU A 172 -1.60 -40.87 1.43
CA GLU A 172 -2.22 -41.99 0.72
C GLU A 172 -1.24 -42.65 -0.27
N LEU A 173 -0.49 -41.85 -1.03
CA LEU A 173 0.58 -42.35 -1.91
C LEU A 173 1.68 -43.10 -1.14
N ASN A 174 2.05 -42.61 0.05
CA ASN A 174 3.02 -43.31 0.90
C ASN A 174 2.49 -44.69 1.31
N GLN A 175 1.22 -44.77 1.71
CA GLN A 175 0.56 -46.01 2.10
C GLN A 175 0.53 -47.02 0.93
N ILE A 176 0.11 -46.57 -0.25
CA ILE A 176 0.10 -47.41 -1.47
C ILE A 176 1.53 -47.86 -1.83
N SER A 177 2.53 -47.00 -1.68
CA SER A 177 3.93 -47.35 -1.93
C SER A 177 4.45 -48.43 -0.97
N GLN A 178 4.05 -48.38 0.30
CA GLN A 178 4.38 -49.41 1.29
C GLN A 178 3.67 -50.73 1.01
N GLU A 179 2.38 -50.70 0.65
CA GLU A 179 1.60 -51.88 0.26
C GLU A 179 2.18 -52.55 -0.98
N ASN A 180 2.58 -51.77 -1.99
CA ASN A 180 3.28 -52.27 -3.17
C ASN A 180 4.62 -52.93 -2.82
N ALA A 181 5.37 -52.37 -1.86
CA ALA A 181 6.62 -52.97 -1.39
C ALA A 181 6.37 -54.33 -0.73
N SER A 182 5.39 -54.40 0.17
CA SER A 182 5.00 -55.65 0.85
C SER A 182 4.50 -56.71 -0.13
N THR A 183 3.66 -56.31 -1.08
CA THR A 183 3.14 -57.21 -2.12
C THR A 183 4.26 -57.74 -3.04
N ALA A 184 5.22 -56.88 -3.38
CA ALA A 184 6.37 -57.29 -4.19
C ALA A 184 7.29 -58.27 -3.44
N GLU A 185 7.49 -58.06 -2.13
CA GLU A 185 8.25 -58.95 -1.27
C GLU A 185 7.55 -60.31 -1.12
N GLU A 186 6.24 -60.33 -0.86
CA GLU A 186 5.44 -61.56 -0.81
C GLU A 186 5.48 -62.31 -2.15
N THR A 187 5.38 -61.58 -3.27
CA THR A 187 5.45 -62.17 -4.62
C THR A 187 6.83 -62.78 -4.91
N ALA A 188 7.91 -62.14 -4.45
CA ALA A 188 9.26 -62.67 -4.57
C ALA A 188 9.42 -63.97 -3.76
N THR A 189 8.99 -63.99 -2.49
CA THR A 189 9.01 -65.19 -1.65
C THR A 189 8.20 -66.33 -2.26
N ARG A 190 6.98 -66.06 -2.74
CA ARG A 190 6.16 -67.09 -3.43
C ARG A 190 6.83 -67.60 -4.71
N SER A 191 7.55 -66.75 -5.43
CA SER A 191 8.29 -67.16 -6.64
C SER A 191 9.49 -68.05 -6.29
N GLU A 192 10.18 -67.78 -5.19
CA GLU A 192 11.26 -68.63 -4.66
C GLU A 192 10.71 -69.99 -4.21
N GLU A 193 9.58 -70.01 -3.49
CA GLU A 193 8.90 -71.25 -3.09
C GLU A 193 8.47 -72.10 -4.29
N LEU A 194 7.85 -71.48 -5.31
CA LEU A 194 7.47 -72.16 -6.55
C LEU A 194 8.68 -72.73 -7.28
N THR A 195 9.80 -71.98 -7.31
CA THR A 195 11.05 -72.45 -7.90
C THR A 195 11.61 -73.66 -7.14
N ALA A 196 11.58 -73.62 -5.81
CA ALA A 196 12.00 -74.74 -4.96
C ALA A 196 11.12 -75.99 -5.20
N GLN A 197 9.80 -75.83 -5.25
CA GLN A 197 8.86 -76.91 -5.54
C GLN A 197 9.05 -77.50 -6.94
N ALA A 198 9.28 -76.66 -7.96
CA ALA A 198 9.56 -77.10 -9.32
C ALA A 198 10.86 -77.91 -9.42
N ASN A 199 11.92 -77.46 -8.73
CA ASN A 199 13.19 -78.19 -8.65
C ASN A 199 13.03 -79.55 -7.95
N GLU A 200 12.23 -79.61 -6.88
CA GLU A 200 11.95 -80.87 -6.18
C GLU A 200 11.16 -81.85 -7.07
N MET A 201 10.15 -81.36 -7.79
CA MET A 201 9.44 -82.19 -8.79
C MET A 201 10.38 -82.69 -9.88
N TYR A 202 11.27 -81.85 -10.41
CA TYR A 202 12.24 -82.27 -11.41
C TYR A 202 13.15 -83.39 -10.88
N ARG A 203 13.62 -83.27 -9.63
CA ARG A 203 14.41 -84.29 -8.95
C ARG A 203 13.66 -85.62 -8.85
N LEU A 204 12.42 -85.59 -8.35
CA LEU A 204 11.57 -86.78 -8.21
C LEU A 204 11.30 -87.49 -9.54
N VAL A 205 11.08 -86.73 -10.62
CA VAL A 205 10.88 -87.30 -11.96
C VAL A 205 12.20 -87.86 -12.53
N SER A 206 13.34 -87.23 -12.27
CA SER A 206 14.64 -87.70 -12.75
C SER A 206 15.13 -89.00 -12.06
N ASP A 207 14.71 -89.25 -10.82
CA ASP A 207 14.99 -90.50 -10.10
C ASP A 207 14.14 -91.68 -10.61
N PHE A 208 13.07 -91.41 -11.36
CA PHE A 208 12.21 -92.43 -11.95
C PHE A 208 12.90 -93.13 -13.13
N LYS A 209 13.52 -94.28 -12.88
CA LYS A 209 14.00 -95.18 -13.94
C LYS A 209 12.84 -95.88 -14.63
N ILE A 210 12.59 -95.53 -15.89
CA ILE A 210 11.71 -96.31 -16.78
C ILE A 210 12.51 -97.54 -17.24
N ASN A 211 12.25 -98.70 -16.63
CA ASN A 211 12.74 -99.96 -17.14
C ASN A 211 12.11 -100.20 -18.53
N LYS A 212 12.95 -100.43 -19.53
CA LYS A 212 12.55 -101.03 -20.81
C LYS A 212 12.36 -102.53 -20.66
#